data_AF-A0A8T7KMY1-F1
#
_entry.id   AF-A0A8T7KMY1-F1
#
_cell.length_a   1.000
_cell.length_b   1.000
_cell.length_c   1.000
_cell.angle_alpha   90.00
_cell.angle_beta   90.00
_cell.angle_gamma   90.00
#
_symmetry.space_group_name_H-M   'P 1'
#
loop_
_entity.id
_entity.type
_entity.pdbx_description
1 polymer ?
#
loop_
_entity_poly.entity_id
_entity_poly.type
_entity_poly.pdbx_seq_one_letter_code
_entity_poly.pdbx_strand_id
1 'polypeptide(L)'
;MSQEPPCRIGTTPADLAREAERAVLYGAVLAAQRPGVRLKPAIAERALALLPAVQAYLRGDEGPLAAEALSYARACGAEAFLSAKRRPPAPHD
;
A
#
# COMPACT_ATOMS: atom_id res chain seq x y z
N MET A 1 26.44 -3.76 -19.27
CA MET A 1 26.40 -4.66 -18.10
C MET A 1 25.84 -3.84 -16.95
N SER A 2 24.59 -4.07 -16.55
CA SER A 2 24.02 -3.36 -15.41
C SER A 2 24.60 -3.98 -14.15
N GLN A 3 25.51 -3.27 -13.47
CA GLN A 3 25.97 -3.67 -12.15
C GLN A 3 24.82 -3.51 -11.17
N GLU A 4 24.45 -4.61 -10.52
CA GLU A 4 23.44 -4.60 -9.48
C GLU A 4 24.00 -3.90 -8.22
N PRO A 5 23.26 -2.97 -7.60
CA PRO A 5 23.70 -2.33 -6.37
C PRO A 5 24.01 -3.37 -5.29
N PRO A 6 25.04 -3.18 -4.44
CA PRO A 6 25.41 -4.14 -3.40
C PRO A 6 24.26 -4.46 -2.43
N CYS A 7 23.32 -3.51 -2.24
CA CYS A 7 22.13 -3.70 -1.42
C CYS A 7 21.09 -4.66 -2.00
N ARG A 8 21.29 -5.16 -3.22
CA ARG A 8 20.39 -6.08 -3.92
C ARG A 8 20.99 -7.47 -4.15
N ILE A 9 22.20 -7.72 -3.63
CA ILE A 9 22.82 -9.05 -3.70
C ILE A 9 21.90 -10.07 -3.00
N GLY A 10 21.46 -11.08 -3.74
CA GLY A 10 20.54 -12.12 -3.25
C GLY A 10 19.05 -11.78 -3.33
N THR A 11 18.68 -10.60 -3.86
CA THR A 11 17.29 -10.25 -4.11
C THR A 11 16.74 -11.02 -5.31
N THR A 12 15.61 -11.70 -5.14
CA THR A 12 14.98 -12.43 -6.24
C THR A 12 14.07 -11.51 -7.06
N PRO A 13 13.73 -11.86 -8.31
CA PRO A 13 12.70 -11.14 -9.07
C PRO A 13 11.35 -11.06 -8.35
N ALA A 14 11.01 -12.08 -7.55
CA ALA A 14 9.79 -12.09 -6.74
C ALA A 14 9.84 -11.04 -5.62
N ASP A 15 11.00 -10.81 -5.00
CA ASP A 15 11.18 -9.77 -3.99
C ASP A 15 11.05 -8.37 -4.60
N LEU A 16 11.62 -8.16 -5.79
CA LEU A 16 11.47 -6.90 -6.53
C LEU A 16 10.01 -6.64 -6.91
N ALA A 17 9.28 -7.67 -7.33
CA ALA A 17 7.86 -7.56 -7.62
C ALA A 17 7.07 -7.19 -6.36
N ARG A 18 7.31 -7.86 -5.22
CA ARG A 18 6.67 -7.54 -3.94
C ARG A 18 6.99 -6.12 -3.47
N GLU A 19 8.22 -5.66 -3.68
CA GLU A 19 8.62 -4.29 -3.36
C GLU A 19 7.89 -3.26 -4.25
N ALA A 20 7.71 -3.56 -5.54
CA ALA A 20 6.93 -2.71 -6.44
C ALA A 20 5.45 -2.63 -6.02
N GLU A 21 4.84 -3.75 -5.64
CA GLU A 21 3.47 -3.77 -5.09
C GLU A 21 3.37 -2.96 -3.78
N ARG A 22 4.37 -3.08 -2.92
CA ARG A 22 4.43 -2.31 -1.67
C ARG A 22 4.52 -0.81 -1.93
N ALA A 23 5.24 -0.38 -2.96
CA ALA A 23 5.29 1.03 -3.37
C ALA A 23 3.92 1.54 -3.86
N VAL A 24 3.13 0.70 -4.53
CA VAL A 24 1.75 1.01 -4.92
C VAL A 24 0.88 1.23 -3.68
N LEU A 25 0.93 0.33 -2.69
CA LEU A 25 0.18 0.50 -1.44
C LEU A 25 0.56 1.79 -0.71
N TYR A 26 1.86 2.12 -0.65
CA TYR A 26 2.33 3.35 -0.03
C TYR A 26 1.80 4.59 -0.75
N GLY A 27 1.76 4.56 -2.10
CA GLY A 27 1.16 5.61 -2.91
C GLY A 27 -0.33 5.78 -2.62
N ALA A 28 -1.08 4.67 -2.53
CA ALA A 28 -2.51 4.69 -2.24
C ALA A 28 -2.81 5.27 -0.85
N VAL A 29 -2.05 4.85 0.18
CA VAL A 29 -2.15 5.40 1.54
C VAL A 29 -1.81 6.89 1.56
N LEU A 30 -0.76 7.31 0.84
CA LEU A 30 -0.39 8.72 0.75
C LEU A 30 -1.49 9.56 0.09
N ALA A 31 -2.09 9.06 -0.99
CA ALA A 31 -3.20 9.72 -1.68
C ALA A 31 -4.48 9.77 -0.82
N ALA A 32 -4.73 8.75 -0.01
CA ALA A 32 -5.84 8.74 0.94
C ALA A 32 -5.67 9.80 2.04
N GLN A 33 -4.45 10.00 2.52
CA GLN A 33 -4.15 10.96 3.60
C GLN A 33 -3.93 12.39 3.11
N ARG A 34 -3.48 12.57 1.86
CA ARG A 34 -3.15 13.87 1.27
C ARG A 34 -3.78 13.98 -0.13
N PRO A 35 -5.02 14.50 -0.23
CA PRO A 35 -5.66 14.75 -1.52
C PRO A 35 -4.79 15.65 -2.41
N GLY A 36 -4.68 15.30 -3.70
CA GLY A 36 -3.89 16.06 -4.67
C GLY A 36 -2.38 15.78 -4.67
N VAL A 37 -1.90 14.80 -3.90
CA VAL A 37 -0.48 14.40 -3.93
C VAL A 37 -0.08 13.89 -5.32
N ARG A 38 1.08 14.34 -5.81
CA ARG A 38 1.66 13.84 -7.05
C ARG A 38 2.38 12.52 -6.81
N LEU A 39 1.86 11.45 -7.40
CA LEU A 39 2.50 10.14 -7.39
C LEU A 39 3.48 9.98 -8.56
N LYS A 40 4.45 9.08 -8.41
CA LYS A 40 5.34 8.72 -9.52
C LYS A 40 4.53 8.02 -10.62
N PRO A 41 4.75 8.32 -11.91
CA PRO A 41 3.97 7.75 -13.01
C PRO A 41 3.91 6.22 -12.98
N ALA A 42 5.03 5.56 -12.62
CA ALA A 42 5.14 4.10 -12.55
C ALA A 42 4.17 3.42 -11.57
N ILE A 43 3.63 4.15 -10.58
CA ILE A 43 2.69 3.60 -9.59
C ILE A 43 1.34 4.32 -9.58
N ALA A 44 1.22 5.47 -10.27
CA ALA A 44 0.10 6.39 -10.09
C ALA A 44 -1.24 5.73 -10.41
N GLU A 45 -1.38 5.12 -11.57
CA GLU A 45 -2.61 4.45 -12.00
C GLU A 45 -3.03 3.36 -11.01
N ARG A 46 -2.09 2.48 -10.65
CA ARG A 46 -2.34 1.35 -9.76
C ARG A 46 -2.67 1.80 -8.34
N ALA A 47 -2.00 2.83 -7.84
CA ALA A 47 -2.25 3.39 -6.53
C ALA A 47 -3.61 4.10 -6.46
N LEU A 48 -4.01 4.79 -7.53
CA LEU A 48 -5.33 5.40 -7.64
C LEU A 48 -6.45 4.37 -7.77
N ALA A 49 -6.20 3.25 -8.46
CA ALA A 49 -7.15 2.14 -8.52
C ALA A 49 -7.36 1.49 -7.13
N LEU A 50 -6.30 1.37 -6.33
CA LEU A 50 -6.36 0.82 -4.96
C LEU A 50 -6.94 1.82 -3.92
N LEU A 51 -7.04 3.10 -4.27
CA LEU A 51 -7.42 4.18 -3.34
C LEU A 51 -8.77 3.95 -2.63
N PRO A 52 -9.86 3.54 -3.30
CA PRO A 52 -11.15 3.34 -2.63
C PRO A 52 -11.09 2.26 -1.54
N ALA A 53 -10.37 1.16 -1.80
CA ALA A 53 -10.16 0.07 -0.85
C ALA A 53 -9.38 0.55 0.38
N VAL A 54 -8.29 1.28 0.16
CA VAL A 54 -7.46 1.85 1.24
C VAL A 54 -8.26 2.86 2.07
N GLN A 55 -9.03 3.74 1.43
CA GLN A 55 -9.88 4.69 2.15
C GLN A 55 -10.93 3.98 3.02
N ALA A 56 -11.55 2.91 2.52
CA ALA A 56 -12.49 2.10 3.29
C ALA A 56 -11.82 1.49 4.53
N TYR A 57 -10.65 0.87 4.34
CA TYR A 57 -9.88 0.31 5.44
C TYR A 57 -9.51 1.34 6.51
N LEU A 58 -9.01 2.52 6.08
CA LEU A 58 -8.57 3.58 7.01
C LEU A 58 -9.71 4.20 7.81
N ARG A 59 -10.93 4.24 7.26
CA ARG A 59 -12.14 4.66 7.98
C ARG A 59 -12.64 3.62 8.99
N GLY A 60 -12.14 2.40 8.88
CA GLY A 60 -12.55 1.28 9.72
C GLY A 60 -13.71 0.47 9.18
N ASP A 61 -14.08 0.64 7.90
CA ASP A 61 -15.13 -0.14 7.25
C ASP A 61 -14.80 -1.64 7.33
N GLU A 62 -15.82 -2.49 7.51
CA GLU A 62 -15.67 -3.96 7.55
C GLU A 62 -16.12 -4.63 6.23
N GLY A 63 -16.38 -3.83 5.21
CA GLY A 63 -16.87 -4.29 3.92
C GLY A 63 -15.80 -4.90 3.01
N PRO A 64 -16.22 -5.43 1.84
CA PRO A 64 -15.33 -6.10 0.89
C PRO A 64 -14.13 -5.25 0.44
N LEU A 65 -14.33 -3.93 0.29
CA LEU A 65 -13.26 -2.99 -0.08
C LEU A 65 -12.16 -2.88 0.98
N ALA A 66 -12.53 -2.87 2.27
CA ALA A 66 -11.54 -2.84 3.34
C ALA A 66 -10.77 -4.17 3.42
N ALA A 67 -11.46 -5.29 3.20
CA ALA A 67 -10.84 -6.61 3.11
C ALA A 67 -9.87 -6.72 1.92
N GLU A 68 -10.20 -6.10 0.78
CA GLU A 68 -9.33 -6.02 -0.40
C GLU A 68 -8.02 -5.29 -0.08
N ALA A 69 -8.07 -4.12 0.56
CA ALA A 69 -6.88 -3.39 0.96
C ALA A 69 -5.97 -4.21 1.91
N LEU A 70 -6.58 -4.91 2.87
CA LEU A 70 -5.84 -5.79 3.78
C LEU A 70 -5.22 -6.99 3.05
N SER A 71 -5.96 -7.61 2.13
CA SER A 71 -5.46 -8.72 1.30
C SER A 71 -4.28 -8.28 0.43
N TYR A 72 -4.39 -7.11 -0.21
CA TYR A 72 -3.31 -6.52 -1.00
C TYR A 72 -2.07 -6.24 -0.12
N ALA A 73 -2.27 -5.67 1.07
CA ALA A 73 -1.18 -5.42 2.01
C ALA A 73 -0.48 -6.71 2.47
N ARG A 74 -1.23 -7.79 2.71
CA ARG A 74 -0.66 -9.10 3.04
C ARG A 74 0.17 -9.67 1.89
N ALA A 75 -0.36 -9.65 0.67
CA ALA A 75 0.32 -10.17 -0.51
C ALA A 75 1.69 -9.50 -0.76
N CYS A 76 1.78 -8.17 -0.54
CA CYS A 76 3.03 -7.42 -0.68
C CYS A 76 3.87 -7.35 0.61
N GLY A 77 3.46 -8.01 1.71
CA GLY A 77 4.21 -8.01 2.98
C GLY A 77 4.18 -6.68 3.75
N ALA A 78 3.14 -5.88 3.56
CA ALA A 78 2.98 -4.55 4.14
C ALA A 78 1.77 -4.43 5.10
N GLU A 79 1.24 -5.55 5.59
CA GLU A 79 0.10 -5.58 6.54
C GLU A 79 0.38 -4.70 7.77
N ALA A 80 1.52 -4.87 8.44
CA ALA A 80 1.85 -4.08 9.63
C ALA A 80 1.87 -2.57 9.35
N PHE A 81 2.33 -2.16 8.17
CA PHE A 81 2.31 -0.77 7.74
C PHE A 81 0.87 -0.26 7.61
N LEU A 82 0.00 -1.00 6.90
CA LEU A 82 -1.38 -0.58 6.68
C LEU A 82 -2.15 -0.52 8.02
N SER A 83 -2.00 -1.54 8.87
CA SER A 83 -2.63 -1.61 10.18
C SER A 83 -2.26 -0.42 11.08
N ALA A 84 -0.99 0.02 11.04
CA ALA A 84 -0.53 1.18 11.79
C ALA A 84 -1.12 2.53 11.30
N LYS A 85 -1.81 2.54 10.15
CA LYS A 85 -2.50 3.74 9.62
C LYS A 85 -3.98 3.77 9.93
N ARG A 86 -4.58 2.65 10.36
CA ARG A 86 -6.01 2.59 10.69
C ARG A 86 -6.26 3.48 11.90
N ARG A 87 -7.27 4.35 11.82
CA ARG A 87 -7.69 5.15 12.98
C ARG A 87 -8.19 4.16 14.05
N PRO A 88 -7.79 4.32 15.33
CA PRO A 88 -8.41 3.53 16.39
C PRO A 88 -9.92 3.79 16.40
N PRO A 89 -10.76 2.79 16.75
CA PRO A 89 -12.18 3.03 16.93
C PRO A 89 -12.36 4.19 17.90
N ALA A 90 -13.27 5.12 17.58
CA ALA A 90 -13.63 6.16 18.54
C ALA A 90 -14.11 5.46 19.83
N PRO A 91 -13.73 5.94 21.02
CA PRO A 91 -14.27 5.40 22.26
C PRO A 91 -15.80 5.47 22.18
N HIS A 92 -16.45 4.35 22.50
CA HIS A 92 -17.89 4.34 22.71
C HIS A 92 -18.17 5.19 23.96
N ASP A 93 -18.89 6.32 23.80
CA ASP A 93 -19.51 7.07 24.90
C ASP A 93 -20.64 6.27 25.55
#